data_AF-A0A1S1Q2X4-F1
#
_entry.id   AF-A0A1S1Q2X4-F1
#
_cell.length_a   1.000
_cell.length_b   1.000
_cell.length_c   1.000
_cell.angle_alpha   90.00
_cell.angle_beta   90.00
_cell.angle_gamma   90.00
#
_symmetry.space_group_name_H-M   'P 1'
#
loop_
_entity.id
_entity.type
_entity.pdbx_description
1 polymer ?
#
loop_
_entity_poly.entity_id
_entity_poly.type
_entity_poly.pdbx_seq_one_letter_code
_entity_poly.pdbx_strand_id
1 'polypeptide(L)'
;MTDELPSRTPRLHVPPPGESPPGELPLGEPADTTGPAGGGPAVVHPTVGKATSGGTGSRVRLLRYVTVLLLAVLGFGVAVMIRIADTPERLAAARPDELATELEDLAVAGRRLEVEATGLEQTRAAVADGARGDADLDRARREAEALAVLAGTGPATGPGVTLRIDDPRGTVEAWILVDALQELRDAGAEAIELSGVRVVASTYIVDAPGGGMTVDGGSVVPPYELRVVGDAHTLAQAMRIPGGVLDTVATRDGAHAEVTNSDRIEIRALRAVPTPRFARPAG
;
A
#
# COMPACT_ATOMS: atom_id res chain seq x y z
N MET A 1 25.28 50.13 44.26
CA MET A 1 24.02 50.68 43.71
C MET A 1 23.55 49.66 42.71
N THR A 2 22.68 48.79 43.19
CA THR A 2 21.93 47.76 42.46
C THR A 2 21.04 48.43 41.43
N ASP A 3 20.98 47.89 40.21
CA ASP A 3 19.69 47.85 39.52
C ASP A 3 19.61 46.62 38.60
N GLU A 4 18.44 45.99 38.68
CA GLU A 4 18.08 44.72 38.10
C GLU A 4 17.64 44.84 36.63
N LEU A 5 17.62 43.67 35.97
CA LEU A 5 17.02 43.41 34.66
C LEU A 5 15.58 43.94 34.53
N PRO A 6 15.07 44.00 33.29
CA PRO A 6 14.10 42.95 32.98
C PRO A 6 14.30 42.27 31.62
N SER A 7 14.19 40.95 31.71
CA SER A 7 13.99 39.96 30.68
C SER A 7 12.86 40.34 29.72
N ARG A 8 13.14 40.37 28.42
CA ARG A 8 12.10 40.40 27.37
C ARG A 8 12.20 39.16 26.51
N THR A 9 11.42 38.16 26.90
CA THR A 9 11.05 37.01 26.07
C THR A 9 10.22 37.51 24.88
N PRO A 10 10.56 37.20 23.62
CA PRO A 10 9.64 37.43 22.51
C PRO A 10 8.51 36.40 22.59
N ARG A 11 7.29 36.91 22.82
CA ARG A 11 6.06 36.12 22.71
C ARG A 11 5.83 35.76 21.25
N LEU A 12 5.66 34.47 20.98
CA LEU A 12 5.13 33.96 19.71
C LEU A 12 3.72 34.54 19.52
N HIS A 13 3.54 35.40 18.52
CA HIS A 13 2.23 35.88 18.10
C HIS A 13 1.64 34.84 17.13
N VAL A 14 0.74 34.00 17.62
CA VAL A 14 -0.09 33.14 16.79
C VAL A 14 -1.32 33.96 16.37
N PRO A 15 -1.55 34.22 15.07
CA PRO A 15 -2.76 34.88 14.63
C PRO A 15 -3.97 33.94 14.79
N PRO A 16 -5.16 34.45 15.19
CA PRO A 16 -6.39 33.66 15.19
C PRO A 16 -6.83 33.36 13.75
N PRO A 17 -7.39 32.17 13.45
CA PRO A 17 -8.03 31.94 12.17
C PRO A 17 -9.29 32.80 12.07
N GLY A 18 -9.33 33.67 11.05
CA GLY A 18 -10.45 34.55 10.74
C GLY A 18 -11.67 33.78 10.21
N GLU A 19 -12.83 34.31 10.59
CA GLU A 19 -14.18 33.94 10.17
C GLU A 19 -14.45 34.17 8.67
N SER A 20 -15.39 33.36 8.17
CA SER A 20 -16.15 33.33 6.89
C SER A 20 -16.83 34.67 6.51
N PRO A 21 -17.49 34.88 5.33
CA PRO A 21 -18.67 34.11 4.79
C PRO A 21 -18.89 34.25 3.24
N PRO A 22 -20.10 34.08 2.61
CA PRO A 22 -21.34 33.36 2.95
C PRO A 22 -21.83 32.36 1.86
N GLY A 23 -22.78 31.48 2.22
CA GLY A 23 -23.57 30.69 1.25
C GLY A 23 -24.46 29.59 1.84
N GLU A 24 -25.41 29.94 2.72
CA GLU A 24 -26.55 29.10 3.15
C GLU A 24 -27.59 28.97 2.01
N LEU A 25 -27.92 27.73 1.58
CA LEU A 25 -29.16 26.96 1.85
C LEU A 25 -30.39 27.35 0.98
N PRO A 26 -31.32 26.41 0.62
CA PRO A 26 -31.94 25.52 1.60
C PRO A 26 -32.37 24.09 1.21
N LEU A 27 -32.55 23.32 2.29
CA LEU A 27 -33.40 22.15 2.48
C LEU A 27 -34.76 22.27 1.78
N GLY A 28 -35.28 21.14 1.29
CA GLY A 28 -36.66 20.98 0.88
C GLY A 28 -37.27 19.68 1.41
N GLU A 29 -38.07 19.81 2.46
CA GLU A 29 -39.33 19.09 2.80
C GLU A 29 -39.89 19.77 4.09
N PRO A 30 -41.22 19.79 4.39
CA PRO A 30 -42.15 18.66 4.27
C PRO A 30 -43.65 18.98 3.94
N ALA A 31 -44.43 17.88 3.76
CA ALA A 31 -45.86 17.63 4.07
C ALA A 31 -47.01 18.53 3.53
N ASP A 32 -48.03 17.92 2.88
CA ASP A 32 -49.34 17.68 3.54
C ASP A 32 -50.29 16.73 2.74
N THR A 33 -51.32 16.30 3.45
CA THR A 33 -52.27 15.19 3.28
C THR A 33 -53.59 15.57 2.57
N THR A 34 -54.34 14.58 2.04
CA THR A 34 -55.81 14.32 2.24
C THR A 34 -56.31 13.20 1.29
N GLY A 35 -57.02 12.19 1.84
CA GLY A 35 -57.57 10.97 1.15
C GLY A 35 -58.92 11.18 0.42
N PRO A 36 -59.89 10.21 0.38
CA PRO A 36 -59.97 8.92 1.10
C PRO A 36 -60.68 7.71 0.39
N ALA A 37 -60.72 6.56 1.11
CA ALA A 37 -61.84 5.62 1.36
C ALA A 37 -62.26 4.44 0.42
N GLY A 38 -62.45 3.28 1.08
CA GLY A 38 -63.39 2.16 0.76
C GLY A 38 -62.70 0.88 0.28
N GLY A 39 -62.85 -0.34 0.83
CA GLY A 39 -63.80 -0.97 1.76
C GLY A 39 -64.01 -2.43 1.29
N GLY A 40 -63.79 -3.44 2.15
CA GLY A 40 -64.18 -4.84 1.87
C GLY A 40 -65.73 -5.03 1.89
N PRO A 41 -66.32 -6.24 1.98
CA PRO A 41 -65.76 -7.57 2.28
C PRO A 41 -66.40 -8.77 1.50
N ALA A 42 -66.11 -10.01 1.96
CA ALA A 42 -67.06 -11.13 2.20
C ALA A 42 -66.93 -12.47 1.43
N VAL A 43 -66.97 -13.52 2.25
CA VAL A 43 -66.91 -14.98 2.04
C VAL A 43 -68.31 -15.54 1.74
N VAL A 44 -68.45 -16.56 0.88
CA VAL A 44 -69.62 -17.48 0.88
C VAL A 44 -69.23 -18.91 0.45
N HIS A 45 -69.64 -19.90 1.26
CA HIS A 45 -69.66 -21.35 1.01
C HIS A 45 -70.85 -21.76 0.12
N PRO A 46 -70.78 -22.88 -0.64
CA PRO A 46 -71.99 -23.58 -1.04
C PRO A 46 -72.17 -24.93 -0.33
N THR A 47 -73.39 -25.13 0.17
CA THR A 47 -73.94 -26.32 0.81
C THR A 47 -74.81 -27.11 -0.18
N VAL A 48 -74.70 -28.45 -0.07
CA VAL A 48 -75.57 -29.58 -0.46
C VAL A 48 -76.84 -29.31 -1.29
N GLY A 49 -77.00 -30.08 -2.37
CA GLY A 49 -78.27 -30.38 -3.03
C GLY A 49 -78.43 -31.89 -3.30
N LYS A 50 -79.61 -32.44 -3.01
CA LYS A 50 -79.97 -33.86 -2.89
C LYS A 50 -80.69 -34.40 -4.14
N ALA A 51 -80.46 -35.68 -4.43
CA ALA A 51 -81.38 -36.76 -4.86
C ALA A 51 -82.24 -36.67 -6.15
N THR A 52 -82.19 -37.75 -6.96
CA THR A 52 -83.32 -38.49 -7.57
C THR A 52 -82.84 -39.93 -7.86
N SER A 53 -83.32 -40.97 -7.16
CA SER A 53 -84.50 -41.83 -7.37
C SER A 53 -84.41 -42.81 -8.56
N GLY A 54 -84.68 -44.11 -8.28
CA GLY A 54 -85.21 -45.06 -9.27
C GLY A 54 -84.61 -46.48 -9.32
N GLY A 55 -85.28 -47.46 -8.71
CA GLY A 55 -85.63 -48.70 -9.43
C GLY A 55 -84.91 -50.04 -9.14
N THR A 56 -85.65 -50.93 -8.45
CA THR A 56 -85.97 -52.31 -8.89
C THR A 56 -85.01 -53.49 -8.56
N GLY A 57 -85.18 -54.05 -7.36
CA GLY A 57 -85.78 -55.39 -7.11
C GLY A 57 -85.16 -56.71 -7.61
N SER A 58 -84.29 -56.71 -8.62
CA SER A 58 -83.66 -57.94 -9.17
C SER A 58 -82.14 -57.80 -9.30
N ARG A 59 -81.68 -56.56 -9.52
CA ARG A 59 -80.25 -56.23 -9.54
C ARG A 59 -79.59 -56.42 -8.17
N VAL A 60 -80.29 -56.30 -7.05
CA VAL A 60 -79.70 -56.43 -5.70
C VAL A 60 -79.15 -57.83 -5.43
N ARG A 61 -79.74 -58.89 -6.01
CA ARG A 61 -79.21 -60.26 -5.86
C ARG A 61 -77.95 -60.46 -6.70
N LEU A 62 -77.95 -60.00 -7.94
CA LEU A 62 -76.77 -60.05 -8.80
C LEU A 62 -75.65 -59.14 -8.27
N LEU A 63 -76.00 -57.95 -7.79
CA LEU A 63 -75.09 -57.04 -7.11
C LEU A 63 -74.53 -57.69 -5.84
N ARG A 64 -75.35 -58.41 -5.04
CA ARG A 64 -74.85 -59.20 -3.89
C ARG A 64 -73.81 -60.23 -4.30
N TYR A 65 -74.03 -60.99 -5.37
CA TYR A 65 -73.05 -61.98 -5.83
C TYR A 65 -71.77 -61.32 -6.36
N VAL A 66 -71.90 -60.21 -7.09
CA VAL A 66 -70.75 -59.42 -7.54
C VAL A 66 -69.99 -58.83 -6.35
N THR A 67 -70.67 -58.30 -5.33
CA THR A 67 -70.04 -57.76 -4.11
C THR A 67 -69.34 -58.86 -3.30
N VAL A 68 -69.95 -60.05 -3.17
CA VAL A 68 -69.31 -61.19 -2.49
C VAL A 68 -68.08 -61.68 -3.26
N LEU A 69 -68.16 -61.76 -4.59
CA LEU A 69 -67.02 -62.13 -5.43
C LEU A 69 -65.89 -61.09 -5.35
N LEU A 70 -66.24 -59.80 -5.36
CA LEU A 70 -65.27 -58.71 -5.28
C LEU A 70 -64.61 -58.67 -3.90
N LEU A 71 -65.36 -58.91 -2.83
CA LEU A 71 -64.82 -59.09 -1.48
C LEU A 71 -63.95 -60.35 -1.36
N ALA A 72 -64.28 -61.44 -2.06
CA ALA A 72 -63.48 -62.66 -2.05
C ALA A 72 -62.16 -62.48 -2.83
N VAL A 73 -62.19 -61.82 -3.99
CA VAL A 73 -60.97 -61.48 -4.75
C VAL A 73 -60.12 -60.47 -3.99
N LEU A 74 -60.74 -59.48 -3.34
CA LEU A 74 -60.03 -58.50 -2.52
C LEU A 74 -59.44 -59.17 -1.26
N GLY A 75 -60.20 -60.04 -0.58
CA GLY A 75 -59.73 -60.81 0.56
C GLY A 75 -58.62 -61.79 0.19
N PHE A 76 -58.71 -62.43 -0.98
CA PHE A 76 -57.67 -63.28 -1.52
C PHE A 76 -56.44 -62.47 -1.93
N GLY A 77 -56.63 -61.30 -2.54
CA GLY A 77 -55.55 -60.37 -2.87
C GLY A 77 -54.82 -59.85 -1.63
N VAL A 78 -55.55 -59.52 -0.57
CA VAL A 78 -54.99 -59.16 0.74
C VAL A 78 -54.30 -60.37 1.39
N ALA A 79 -54.87 -61.57 1.33
CA ALA A 79 -54.24 -62.78 1.85
C ALA A 79 -52.96 -63.16 1.08
N VAL A 80 -52.92 -62.96 -0.24
CA VAL A 80 -51.72 -63.13 -1.07
C VAL A 80 -50.72 -62.03 -0.81
N MET A 81 -51.15 -60.77 -0.62
CA MET A 81 -50.28 -59.67 -0.17
C MET A 81 -49.69 -59.97 1.20
N ILE A 82 -50.47 -60.50 2.14
CA ILE A 82 -50.00 -60.92 3.47
C ILE A 82 -49.10 -62.15 3.34
N ARG A 83 -49.36 -63.09 2.44
CA ARG A 83 -48.50 -64.27 2.20
C ARG A 83 -47.18 -63.92 1.52
N ILE A 84 -47.18 -62.89 0.66
CA ILE A 84 -45.99 -62.31 0.02
C ILE A 84 -45.26 -61.37 1.00
N ALA A 85 -45.98 -60.71 1.92
CA ALA A 85 -45.42 -59.93 3.01
C ALA A 85 -44.89 -60.80 4.17
N ASP A 86 -45.47 -61.98 4.40
CA ASP A 86 -45.05 -63.02 5.34
C ASP A 86 -44.09 -64.02 4.65
N THR A 87 -43.08 -63.48 3.98
CA THR A 87 -41.87 -64.25 3.70
C THR A 87 -40.87 -63.94 4.81
N PRO A 88 -40.74 -64.78 5.85
CA PRO A 88 -39.84 -64.55 6.98
C PRO A 88 -38.39 -64.89 6.60
N GLU A 89 -37.88 -64.36 5.50
CA GLU A 89 -36.54 -64.70 4.99
C GLU A 89 -35.86 -63.62 4.12
N ARG A 90 -36.24 -62.34 4.26
CA ARG A 90 -35.57 -61.22 3.57
C ARG A 90 -35.44 -59.94 4.41
N LEU A 91 -35.09 -60.09 5.69
CA LEU A 91 -34.72 -59.00 6.60
C LEU A 91 -33.47 -59.33 7.44
N ALA A 92 -32.56 -60.13 6.88
CA ALA A 92 -31.22 -60.32 7.43
C ALA A 92 -30.19 -59.82 6.41
N ALA A 93 -29.48 -58.75 6.78
CA ALA A 93 -28.36 -58.11 6.09
C ALA A 93 -28.68 -57.08 4.97
N ALA A 94 -29.23 -55.92 5.35
CA ALA A 94 -28.49 -54.70 4.98
C ALA A 94 -27.17 -54.79 5.76
N ARG A 95 -26.07 -55.11 5.07
CA ARG A 95 -24.84 -55.61 5.69
C ARG A 95 -24.21 -54.52 6.56
N PRO A 96 -24.11 -54.69 7.90
CA PRO A 96 -23.29 -53.83 8.74
C PRO A 96 -21.84 -53.70 8.24
N ASP A 97 -21.38 -54.61 7.37
CA ASP A 97 -20.07 -54.61 6.73
C ASP A 97 -19.87 -53.49 5.68
N GLU A 98 -20.92 -53.08 4.95
CA GLU A 98 -20.80 -52.05 3.89
C GLU A 98 -20.74 -50.62 4.48
N LEU A 99 -21.53 -50.34 5.51
CA LEU A 99 -21.46 -49.10 6.27
C LEU A 99 -20.13 -48.97 7.04
N ALA A 100 -19.61 -50.08 7.57
CA ALA A 100 -18.30 -50.09 8.20
C ALA A 100 -17.19 -49.79 7.17
N THR A 101 -17.31 -50.32 5.94
CA THR A 101 -16.35 -50.05 4.85
C THR A 101 -16.42 -48.59 4.38
N GLU A 102 -17.61 -48.03 4.20
CA GLU A 102 -17.79 -46.63 3.80
C GLU A 102 -17.31 -45.64 4.89
N LEU A 103 -17.51 -45.98 6.16
CA LEU A 103 -16.95 -45.23 7.29
C LEU A 103 -15.42 -45.32 7.36
N GLU A 104 -14.85 -46.50 7.08
CA GLU A 104 -13.40 -46.69 6.99
C GLU A 104 -12.82 -45.86 5.83
N ASP A 105 -13.46 -45.86 4.66
CA ASP A 105 -13.05 -45.07 3.49
C ASP A 105 -13.15 -43.57 3.76
N LEU A 106 -14.20 -43.11 4.45
CA LEU A 106 -14.32 -41.73 4.91
C LEU A 106 -13.27 -41.37 5.95
N ALA A 107 -12.93 -42.29 6.86
CA ALA A 107 -11.88 -42.09 7.84
C ALA A 107 -10.49 -42.02 7.17
N VAL A 108 -10.24 -42.85 6.15
CA VAL A 108 -9.03 -42.80 5.32
C VAL A 108 -8.97 -41.48 4.54
N ALA A 109 -10.07 -41.08 3.90
CA ALA A 109 -10.17 -39.82 3.18
C ALA A 109 -9.97 -38.62 4.10
N GLY A 110 -10.56 -38.64 5.30
CA GLY A 110 -10.38 -37.62 6.34
C GLY A 110 -8.92 -37.48 6.77
N ARG A 111 -8.27 -38.61 7.13
CA ARG A 111 -6.83 -38.61 7.46
C ARG A 111 -5.97 -38.08 6.32
N ARG A 112 -6.30 -38.44 5.07
CA ARG A 112 -5.59 -37.93 3.90
C ARG A 112 -5.75 -36.42 3.76
N LEU A 113 -6.97 -35.90 3.88
CA LEU A 113 -7.25 -34.47 3.81
C LEU A 113 -6.58 -33.69 4.94
N GLU A 114 -6.48 -34.26 6.15
CA GLU A 114 -5.73 -33.66 7.27
C GLU A 114 -4.23 -33.53 6.97
N VAL A 115 -3.62 -34.55 6.35
CA VAL A 115 -2.23 -34.51 5.90
C VAL A 115 -2.04 -33.47 4.79
N GLU A 116 -2.95 -33.42 3.82
CA GLU A 116 -2.91 -32.42 2.74
C GLU A 116 -3.07 -30.99 3.28
N ALA A 117 -3.99 -30.77 4.22
CA ALA A 117 -4.19 -29.48 4.88
C ALA A 117 -2.93 -29.03 5.65
N THR A 118 -2.34 -29.94 6.44
CA THR A 118 -1.09 -29.68 7.17
C THR A 118 0.06 -29.36 6.20
N GLY A 119 0.16 -30.09 5.08
CA GLY A 119 1.15 -29.84 4.04
C GLY A 119 0.97 -28.49 3.34
N LEU A 120 -0.27 -28.09 3.08
CA LEU A 120 -0.60 -26.77 2.52
C LEU A 120 -0.31 -25.64 3.50
N GLU A 121 -0.57 -25.81 4.79
CA GLU A 121 -0.23 -24.85 5.83
C GLU A 121 1.29 -24.66 5.96
N GLN A 122 2.06 -25.75 5.93
CA GLN A 122 3.53 -25.70 5.93
C GLN A 122 4.06 -25.01 4.66
N THR A 123 3.50 -25.32 3.49
CA THR A 123 3.88 -24.68 2.23
C THR A 123 3.58 -23.18 2.27
N ARG A 124 2.40 -22.79 2.77
CA ARG A 124 2.02 -21.38 2.94
C ARG A 124 2.96 -20.67 3.91
N ALA A 125 3.33 -21.30 5.03
CA ALA A 125 4.28 -20.74 5.99
C ALA A 125 5.66 -20.52 5.36
N ALA A 126 6.19 -21.52 4.64
CA ALA A 126 7.48 -21.42 3.95
C ALA A 126 7.49 -20.32 2.87
N VAL A 127 6.41 -20.20 2.07
CA VAL A 127 6.26 -19.12 1.08
C VAL A 127 6.20 -17.75 1.76
N ALA A 128 5.45 -17.63 2.88
CA ALA A 128 5.37 -16.38 3.63
C ALA A 128 6.71 -15.98 4.26
N ASP A 129 7.48 -16.93 4.78
CA ASP A 129 8.83 -16.67 5.32
C ASP A 129 9.82 -16.27 4.22
N GLY A 130 9.76 -16.92 3.06
CA GLY A 130 10.55 -16.52 1.88
C GLY A 130 10.24 -15.08 1.45
N ALA A 131 8.95 -14.74 1.32
CA ALA A 131 8.52 -13.39 0.96
C ALA A 131 8.95 -12.32 1.99
N ARG A 132 8.97 -12.66 3.29
CA ARG A 132 9.51 -11.78 4.35
C ARG A 132 11.01 -11.56 4.18
N GLY A 133 11.77 -12.63 3.94
CA GLY A 133 13.21 -12.56 3.69
C GLY A 133 13.57 -11.64 2.52
N ASP A 134 12.84 -11.77 1.40
CA ASP A 134 13.05 -10.91 0.23
C ASP A 134 12.76 -9.44 0.52
N ALA A 135 11.66 -9.17 1.22
CA ALA A 135 11.29 -7.80 1.61
C ALA A 135 12.33 -7.15 2.53
N ASP A 136 12.93 -7.92 3.44
CA ASP A 136 13.97 -7.45 4.36
C ASP A 136 15.29 -7.19 3.62
N LEU A 137 15.67 -8.06 2.69
CA LEU A 137 16.85 -7.85 1.83
C LEU A 137 16.69 -6.59 0.97
N ASP A 138 15.51 -6.38 0.39
CA ASP A 138 15.26 -5.18 -0.43
C ASP A 138 15.25 -3.90 0.41
N ARG A 139 14.78 -3.96 1.65
CA ARG A 139 14.92 -2.83 2.58
C ARG A 139 16.38 -2.54 2.89
N ALA A 140 17.16 -3.56 3.25
CA ALA A 140 18.59 -3.41 3.54
C ALA A 140 19.38 -2.87 2.34
N ARG A 141 19.03 -3.30 1.12
CA ARG A 141 19.63 -2.75 -0.12
C ARG A 141 19.33 -1.27 -0.30
N ARG A 142 18.07 -0.85 -0.17
CA ARG A 142 17.69 0.57 -0.26
C ARG A 142 18.37 1.42 0.81
N GLU A 143 18.45 0.91 2.03
CA GLU A 143 19.18 1.59 3.11
C GLU A 143 20.68 1.71 2.79
N ALA A 144 21.30 0.64 2.27
CA ALA A 144 22.70 0.67 1.85
C ALA A 144 22.94 1.66 0.71
N GLU A 145 22.03 1.74 -0.27
CA GLU A 145 22.08 2.73 -1.36
C GLU A 145 21.95 4.16 -0.84
N ALA A 146 20.99 4.43 0.04
CA ALA A 146 20.82 5.74 0.66
C ALA A 146 22.06 6.15 1.46
N LEU A 147 22.63 5.24 2.25
CA LEU A 147 23.87 5.46 2.98
C LEU A 147 25.07 5.66 2.05
N ALA A 148 25.12 4.98 0.91
CA ALA A 148 26.17 5.16 -0.08
C ALA A 148 26.10 6.56 -0.72
N VAL A 149 24.90 7.06 -1.03
CA VAL A 149 24.72 8.44 -1.51
C VAL A 149 25.18 9.44 -0.45
N LEU A 150 24.75 9.27 0.80
CA LEU A 150 25.12 10.14 1.92
C LEU A 150 26.64 10.14 2.19
N ALA A 151 27.28 8.97 2.15
CA ALA A 151 28.72 8.82 2.32
C ALA A 151 29.54 9.28 1.10
N GLY A 152 28.87 9.61 -0.01
CA GLY A 152 29.52 9.96 -1.27
C GLY A 152 30.12 8.78 -2.03
N THR A 153 29.84 7.55 -1.63
CA THR A 153 30.39 6.32 -2.24
C THR A 153 29.49 5.75 -3.34
N GLY A 154 28.25 6.22 -3.44
CA GLY A 154 27.30 5.91 -4.51
C GLY A 154 27.01 7.12 -5.42
N PRO A 155 26.64 6.88 -6.70
CA PRO A 155 26.21 7.94 -7.60
C PRO A 155 24.90 8.56 -7.12
N ALA A 156 24.64 9.80 -7.51
CA ALA A 156 23.39 10.50 -7.20
C ALA A 156 22.75 11.05 -8.48
N THR A 157 21.41 11.03 -8.56
CA THR A 157 20.68 11.59 -9.69
C THR A 157 19.36 12.17 -9.20
N GLY A 158 19.00 13.34 -9.71
CA GLY A 158 17.75 14.01 -9.38
C GLY A 158 17.69 15.40 -9.99
N PRO A 159 16.62 16.18 -9.72
CA PRO A 159 16.60 17.60 -10.07
C PRO A 159 17.71 18.35 -9.31
N GLY A 160 18.01 19.56 -9.77
CA GLY A 160 18.91 20.45 -9.04
C GLY A 160 19.46 21.57 -9.91
N VAL A 161 20.67 21.99 -9.62
CA VAL A 161 21.30 23.14 -10.27
C VAL A 161 22.74 22.85 -10.68
N THR A 162 23.19 23.54 -11.72
CA THR A 162 24.61 23.70 -12.04
C THR A 162 24.99 25.14 -11.80
N LEU A 163 25.91 25.38 -10.86
CA LEU A 163 26.55 26.67 -10.63
C LEU A 163 27.90 26.65 -11.35
N ARG A 164 28.08 27.53 -12.33
CA ARG A 164 29.31 27.66 -13.12
C ARG A 164 29.96 29.00 -12.79
N ILE A 165 31.22 28.98 -12.37
CA ILE A 165 32.00 30.16 -12.03
C ILE A 165 33.17 30.25 -13.00
N ASP A 166 33.09 31.17 -13.95
CA ASP A 166 34.23 31.58 -14.78
C ASP A 166 35.16 32.47 -13.97
N ASP A 167 36.45 32.17 -14.01
CA ASP A 167 37.49 32.97 -13.38
C ASP A 167 38.79 32.96 -14.20
N PRO A 168 38.79 33.57 -15.40
CA PRO A 168 39.96 33.58 -16.29
C PRO A 168 41.18 34.29 -15.68
N ARG A 169 41.01 35.03 -14.57
CA ARG A 169 42.06 35.82 -13.92
C ARG A 169 42.50 35.27 -12.57
N GLY A 170 41.92 34.17 -12.10
CA GLY A 170 42.30 33.53 -10.85
C GLY A 170 42.01 34.39 -9.61
N THR A 171 40.93 35.17 -9.64
CA THR A 171 40.54 36.13 -8.60
C THR A 171 39.54 35.58 -7.60
N VAL A 172 38.95 34.42 -7.89
CA VAL A 172 38.03 33.69 -7.01
C VAL A 172 38.85 32.84 -6.04
N GLU A 173 38.74 33.16 -4.76
CA GLU A 173 39.44 32.48 -3.67
C GLU A 173 38.62 31.31 -3.14
N ALA A 174 39.30 30.32 -2.54
CA ALA A 174 38.68 29.09 -2.02
C ALA A 174 37.51 29.34 -1.07
N TRP A 175 37.58 30.39 -0.24
CA TRP A 175 36.52 30.70 0.72
C TRP A 175 35.18 30.99 0.04
N ILE A 176 35.18 31.53 -1.18
CA ILE A 176 33.94 31.80 -1.94
C ILE A 176 33.27 30.48 -2.35
N LEU A 177 34.05 29.47 -2.74
CA LEU A 177 33.48 28.14 -3.02
C LEU A 177 33.03 27.41 -1.75
N VAL A 178 33.72 27.62 -0.63
CA VAL A 178 33.29 27.09 0.67
C VAL A 178 31.95 27.71 1.09
N ASP A 179 31.79 29.02 0.89
CA ASP A 179 30.54 29.74 1.15
C ASP A 179 29.41 29.22 0.25
N ALA A 180 29.66 29.11 -1.07
CA ALA A 180 28.72 28.49 -2.01
C ALA A 180 28.30 27.09 -1.58
N LEU A 181 29.25 26.27 -1.13
CA LEU A 181 28.97 24.94 -0.62
C LEU A 181 28.09 24.96 0.65
N GLN A 182 28.32 25.90 1.57
CA GLN A 182 27.48 26.00 2.78
C GLN A 182 26.07 26.47 2.42
N GLU A 183 25.94 27.51 1.61
CA GLU A 183 24.63 28.02 1.17
C GLU A 183 23.82 26.94 0.44
N LEU A 184 24.46 26.13 -0.41
CA LEU A 184 23.80 25.00 -1.07
C LEU A 184 23.37 23.91 -0.07
N ARG A 185 24.18 23.61 0.95
CA ARG A 185 23.82 22.64 2.00
C ARG A 185 22.66 23.13 2.85
N ASP A 186 22.68 24.41 3.23
CA ASP A 186 21.60 25.05 3.99
C ASP A 186 20.29 25.07 3.18
N ALA A 187 20.39 25.21 1.86
CA ALA A 187 19.28 25.12 0.93
C ALA A 187 18.78 23.68 0.63
N GLY A 188 19.36 22.66 1.27
CA GLY A 188 18.91 21.28 1.14
C GLY A 188 19.55 20.50 -0.01
N ALA A 189 20.78 20.81 -0.39
CA ALA A 189 21.54 19.97 -1.32
C ALA A 189 21.76 18.56 -0.75
N GLU A 190 21.42 17.54 -1.55
CA GLU A 190 21.52 16.14 -1.17
C GLU A 190 22.84 15.51 -1.64
N ALA A 191 23.35 15.94 -2.79
CA ALA A 191 24.64 15.52 -3.32
C ALA A 191 25.28 16.66 -4.13
N ILE A 192 26.60 16.81 -4.01
CA ILE A 192 27.36 17.89 -4.65
C ILE A 192 28.62 17.32 -5.29
N GLU A 193 28.90 17.75 -6.51
CA GLU A 193 30.16 17.52 -7.22
C GLU A 193 30.77 18.89 -7.54
N LEU A 194 32.05 19.09 -7.18
CA LEU A 194 32.82 20.27 -7.56
C LEU A 194 33.87 19.85 -8.58
N SER A 195 33.62 20.17 -9.85
CA SER A 195 34.54 19.96 -10.97
C SER A 195 35.12 18.53 -11.01
N GLY A 196 34.24 17.54 -10.88
CA GLY A 196 34.59 16.12 -10.86
C GLY A 196 34.99 15.55 -9.50
N VAL A 197 35.07 16.36 -8.44
CA VAL A 197 35.33 15.89 -7.07
C VAL A 197 34.01 15.76 -6.30
N ARG A 198 33.73 14.57 -5.76
CA ARG A 198 32.56 14.35 -4.89
C ARG A 198 32.75 15.08 -3.57
N VAL A 199 31.83 15.99 -3.28
CA VAL A 199 31.84 16.74 -2.03
C VAL A 199 31.07 15.96 -0.96
N VAL A 200 31.70 15.78 0.19
CA VAL A 200 31.16 15.13 1.40
C VAL A 200 31.45 16.01 2.62
N ALA A 201 30.99 15.58 3.80
CA ALA A 201 31.14 16.35 5.03
C ALA A 201 32.59 16.77 5.35
N SER A 202 33.57 15.91 5.06
CA SER A 202 35.00 16.15 5.32
C SER A 202 35.78 16.76 4.16
N THR A 203 35.11 17.13 3.05
CA THR A 203 35.78 17.78 1.93
C THR A 203 36.34 19.13 2.35
N TYR A 204 37.58 19.39 1.96
CA TYR A 204 38.25 20.67 2.12
C TYR A 204 38.53 21.31 0.76
N ILE A 205 38.60 22.63 0.74
CA ILE A 205 38.98 23.45 -0.43
C ILE A 205 40.06 24.42 0.04
N VAL A 206 41.18 24.47 -0.68
CA VAL A 206 42.28 25.41 -0.42
C VAL A 206 42.78 26.00 -1.73
N ASP A 207 43.25 27.24 -1.70
CA ASP A 207 43.89 27.86 -2.85
C ASP A 207 45.16 27.09 -3.23
N ALA A 208 45.33 26.79 -4.51
CA ALA A 208 46.50 26.06 -4.99
C ALA A 208 47.66 27.03 -5.27
N PRO A 209 48.91 26.67 -4.92
CA PRO A 209 50.08 27.42 -5.38
C PRO A 209 50.14 27.45 -6.92
N GLY A 210 50.14 28.64 -7.51
CA GLY A 210 50.17 28.81 -8.97
C GLY A 210 48.80 28.99 -9.63
N GLY A 211 47.72 29.12 -8.85
CA GLY A 211 46.37 29.38 -9.34
C GLY A 211 45.50 28.12 -9.37
N GLY A 212 44.18 28.32 -9.35
CA GLY A 212 43.21 27.24 -9.13
C GLY A 212 43.11 26.84 -7.66
N MET A 213 42.58 25.65 -7.41
CA MET A 213 42.28 25.16 -6.06
C MET A 213 42.63 23.68 -5.91
N THR A 214 42.81 23.25 -4.66
CA THR A 214 42.85 21.84 -4.28
C THR A 214 41.57 21.50 -3.53
N VAL A 215 40.81 20.52 -4.03
CA VAL A 215 39.55 20.03 -3.48
C VAL A 215 39.73 18.57 -3.07
N ASP A 216 39.71 18.28 -1.77
CA ASP A 216 39.95 16.93 -1.21
C ASP A 216 41.18 16.21 -1.81
N GLY A 217 42.23 16.98 -2.11
CA GLY A 217 43.49 16.50 -2.70
C GLY A 217 43.54 16.47 -4.23
N GLY A 218 42.41 16.68 -4.91
CA GLY A 218 42.36 16.86 -6.36
C GLY A 218 42.62 18.31 -6.77
N SER A 219 43.38 18.53 -7.83
CA SER A 219 43.58 19.88 -8.40
C SER A 219 42.43 20.24 -9.33
N VAL A 220 41.87 21.43 -9.14
CA VAL A 220 40.75 21.99 -9.92
C VAL A 220 41.13 23.37 -10.42
N VAL A 221 40.76 23.68 -11.66
CA VAL A 221 41.01 24.98 -12.30
C VAL A 221 39.70 25.56 -12.85
N PRO A 222 39.59 26.89 -13.00
CA PRO A 222 38.38 27.50 -13.54
C PRO A 222 38.14 27.08 -15.01
N PRO A 223 36.87 27.02 -15.46
CA PRO A 223 35.67 27.34 -14.70
C PRO A 223 35.34 26.31 -13.61
N TYR A 224 34.97 26.80 -12.42
CA TYR A 224 34.55 25.94 -11.32
C TYR A 224 33.09 25.58 -11.51
N GLU A 225 32.80 24.30 -11.69
CA GLU A 225 31.43 23.80 -11.86
C GLU A 225 30.98 23.04 -10.63
N LEU A 226 29.91 23.51 -9.99
CA LEU A 226 29.20 22.80 -8.93
C LEU A 226 27.93 22.20 -9.50
N ARG A 227 27.88 20.87 -9.55
CA ARG A 227 26.68 20.12 -9.94
C ARG A 227 26.02 19.62 -8.67
N VAL A 228 24.77 19.98 -8.48
CA VAL A 228 24.07 19.80 -7.21
C VAL A 228 22.74 19.11 -7.45
N VAL A 229 22.47 18.06 -6.67
CA VAL A 229 21.15 17.39 -6.61
C VAL A 229 20.39 17.92 -5.39
N GLY A 230 19.12 18.29 -5.60
CA GLY A 230 18.19 18.79 -4.58
C GLY A 230 17.03 19.56 -5.22
N ASP A 231 16.21 20.26 -4.43
CA ASP A 231 15.14 21.08 -4.97
C ASP A 231 15.71 22.26 -5.80
N ALA A 232 15.57 22.18 -7.13
CA ALA A 232 16.19 23.13 -8.05
C ALA A 232 15.77 24.58 -7.81
N HIS A 233 14.53 24.82 -7.37
CA HIS A 233 14.04 26.16 -7.11
C HIS A 233 14.68 26.76 -5.85
N THR A 234 14.69 26.00 -4.75
CA THR A 234 15.25 26.41 -3.46
C THR A 234 16.77 26.62 -3.56
N LEU A 235 17.49 25.69 -4.20
CA LEU A 235 18.93 25.82 -4.45
C LEU A 235 19.25 27.07 -5.28
N ALA A 236 18.50 27.32 -6.36
CA ALA A 236 18.74 28.48 -7.20
C ALA A 236 18.36 29.81 -6.52
N GLN A 237 17.37 29.80 -5.62
CA GLN A 237 17.01 30.96 -4.83
C GLN A 237 18.10 31.30 -3.81
N ALA A 238 18.67 30.29 -3.13
CA ALA A 238 19.75 30.47 -2.16
C ALA A 238 20.96 31.18 -2.78
N MET A 239 21.36 30.77 -3.99
CA MET A 239 22.47 31.43 -4.70
C MET A 239 22.19 32.88 -5.07
N ARG A 240 20.92 33.26 -5.26
CA ARG A 240 20.50 34.61 -5.65
C ARG A 240 20.15 35.50 -4.45
N ILE A 241 20.44 35.07 -3.22
CA ILE A 241 20.26 35.91 -2.04
C ILE A 241 21.18 37.15 -2.16
N PRO A 242 20.65 38.37 -2.03
CA PRO A 242 21.45 39.59 -2.13
C PRO A 242 22.59 39.61 -1.10
N GLY A 243 23.77 40.01 -1.55
CA GLY A 243 25.01 40.00 -0.76
C GLY A 243 25.63 38.62 -0.57
N GLY A 244 25.08 37.57 -1.18
CA GLY A 244 25.59 36.20 -1.11
C GLY A 244 26.65 35.88 -2.17
N VAL A 245 26.69 34.60 -2.57
CA VAL A 245 27.71 34.00 -3.44
C VAL A 245 27.83 34.70 -4.80
N LEU A 246 26.72 34.87 -5.52
CA LEU A 246 26.75 35.44 -6.87
C LEU A 246 27.22 36.90 -6.87
N ASP A 247 26.75 37.69 -5.91
CA ASP A 247 27.18 39.08 -5.75
C ASP A 247 28.67 39.14 -5.37
N THR A 248 29.12 38.26 -4.47
CA THR A 248 30.52 38.15 -4.07
C THR A 248 31.43 37.83 -5.26
N VAL A 249 31.05 36.87 -6.12
CA VAL A 249 31.80 36.58 -7.35
C VAL A 249 31.79 37.79 -8.29
N ALA A 250 30.66 38.48 -8.44
CA ALA A 250 30.56 39.65 -9.32
C ALA A 250 31.46 40.83 -8.88
N THR A 251 31.88 40.89 -7.62
CA THR A 251 32.89 41.86 -7.16
C THR A 251 34.32 41.50 -7.58
N ARG A 252 34.56 40.28 -8.06
CA ARG A 252 35.88 39.80 -8.47
C ARG A 252 36.14 40.14 -9.92
N ASP A 253 37.32 40.69 -10.16
CA ASP A 253 37.62 41.32 -11.42
C ASP A 253 37.71 40.28 -12.55
N GLY A 254 36.71 40.27 -13.43
CA GLY A 254 36.61 39.39 -14.59
C GLY A 254 36.09 37.98 -14.27
N ALA A 255 35.61 37.74 -13.05
CA ALA A 255 34.90 36.53 -12.71
C ALA A 255 33.40 36.69 -12.99
N HIS A 256 32.75 35.60 -13.37
CA HIS A 256 31.32 35.55 -13.63
C HIS A 256 30.73 34.25 -13.12
N ALA A 257 29.59 34.32 -12.44
CA ALA A 257 28.87 33.14 -11.96
C ALA A 257 27.48 33.06 -12.58
N GLU A 258 27.07 31.84 -12.95
CA GLU A 258 25.75 31.55 -13.49
C GLU A 258 25.16 30.31 -12.82
N VAL A 259 23.85 30.34 -12.54
CA VAL A 259 23.10 29.20 -11.99
C VAL A 259 22.05 28.75 -13.01
N THR A 260 22.16 27.50 -13.43
CA THR A 260 21.23 26.86 -14.37
C THR A 260 20.45 25.76 -13.67
N ASN A 261 19.13 25.84 -13.71
CA ASN A 261 18.25 24.78 -13.19
C ASN A 261 18.22 23.60 -14.18
N SER A 262 18.12 22.38 -13.64
CA SER A 262 17.93 21.17 -14.44
C SER A 262 16.98 20.21 -13.73
N ASP A 263 16.10 19.57 -14.50
CA ASP A 263 15.26 18.47 -14.01
C ASP A 263 16.08 17.21 -13.73
N ARG A 264 17.30 17.14 -14.26
CA ARG A 264 18.19 15.99 -14.10
C ARG A 264 19.66 16.41 -14.06
N ILE A 265 20.25 16.28 -12.89
CA ILE A 265 21.68 16.29 -12.61
C ILE A 265 22.10 14.85 -12.30
N GLU A 266 23.26 14.44 -12.82
CA GLU A 266 23.84 13.12 -12.56
C GLU A 266 25.27 13.26 -12.02
N ILE A 267 25.46 12.97 -10.74
CA ILE A 267 26.77 12.98 -10.09
C ILE A 267 27.33 11.57 -10.09
N ARG A 268 28.38 11.37 -10.88
CA ARG A 268 29.11 10.09 -10.97
C ARG A 268 30.42 10.10 -10.19
N ALA A 269 30.89 11.27 -9.76
CA ALA A 269 32.04 11.37 -8.89
C ALA A 269 31.75 10.67 -7.55
N LEU A 270 32.70 9.86 -7.09
CA LEU A 270 32.62 9.10 -5.85
C LEU A 270 33.80 9.42 -4.93
N ARG A 271 33.55 9.39 -3.63
CA ARG A 271 34.56 9.48 -2.58
C ARG A 271 35.18 8.11 -2.36
N ALA A 272 36.52 8.05 -2.42
CA ALA A 272 37.24 6.85 -2.02
C ALA A 272 37.09 6.62 -0.50
N VAL A 273 36.72 5.39 -0.11
CA VAL A 273 36.58 5.02 1.30
C VAL A 273 37.96 4.73 1.89
N PRO A 274 38.45 5.53 2.87
CA PRO A 274 39.70 5.21 3.53
C PRO A 274 39.53 3.96 4.39
N THR A 275 40.54 3.09 4.41
CA THR A 275 40.54 1.92 5.29
C THR A 275 40.79 2.37 6.73
N PRO A 276 39.84 2.17 7.66
CA PRO A 276 40.03 2.57 9.05
C PRO A 276 41.10 1.68 9.71
N ARG A 277 42.03 2.30 10.43
CA ARG A 277 43.09 1.57 11.17
C ARG A 277 42.60 1.00 12.51
N PHE A 278 41.65 1.68 13.15
CA PHE A 278 41.20 1.37 14.52
C PHE A 278 39.70 1.13 14.60
N ALA A 279 38.89 1.94 13.91
CA ALA A 279 37.43 1.82 13.91
C ALA A 279 36.97 0.56 13.16
N ARG A 280 35.89 -0.06 13.63
CA ARG A 280 35.19 -1.15 12.98
C ARG A 280 33.68 -0.88 13.00
N PRO A 281 32.93 -1.24 11.95
CA PRO A 281 31.47 -1.22 12.01
C PRO A 281 30.97 -2.09 13.17
N ALA A 282 29.92 -1.64 13.87
CA ALA A 282 29.19 -2.50 14.78
C ALA A 282 28.44 -3.56 13.96
N GLY A 283 28.62 -4.83 14.31
CA GLY A 283 27.92 -5.95 13.70
C GLY A 283 26.59 -6.23 14.36
#